data_AF-A0A353P5T4-F1
#
_entry.id   AF-A0A353P5T4-F1
#
_cell.length_a   1.000
_cell.length_b   1.000
_cell.length_c   1.000
_cell.angle_alpha   90.00
_cell.angle_beta   90.00
_cell.angle_gamma   90.00
#
_symmetry.space_group_name_H-M   'P 1'
#
loop_
_entity.id
_entity.type
_entity.pdbx_description
1 polymer ?
#
loop_
_entity_poly.entity_id
_entity_poly.type
_entity_poly.pdbx_seq_one_letter_code
_entity_poly.pdbx_strand_id
1 'polypeptide(L)'
;MPMRNLGMIVLILVFACTAFGAEQPLLKQKRTCQECRRLADKGAYEESIKAYQEFIDTNKGSFQIDDAYFAIADIYDTKLFDFQNALPWYGQLIKNYSDSTLAALAYQRINYIAAYADYGFKPLALFERVRSVEYAQKKEIPTERDKILNQVSSLINEYPKSNLAPVMQHWLANQYRLFAPDKAVEAYIMLRNNYIGHSEAKETMLEIGETYYNAARYKESVTAFEQALKETPELTKTINSQIRRAHRNIRRDNIANLSIIICGILFAGSLLIKPRCISLKNIVRSVIIFALSGVLLFAGAWLIRSQFDTLNHLILIATLFAASIGLGSFVSIQVARKMKNSHIAAALLGSMTGVIFLLAGMYLTIYYVYVHYLVIFKL
;
A
#
# COMPACT_ATOMS: atom_id res chain seq x y z
N MET A 1 52.09 -19.43 -14.38
CA MET A 1 53.42 -19.75 -13.83
C MET A 1 53.25 -20.33 -12.43
N PRO A 2 53.62 -21.60 -12.20
CA PRO A 2 53.60 -22.23 -10.89
C PRO A 2 55.01 -22.27 -10.28
N MET A 3 55.12 -22.11 -8.96
CA MET A 3 56.25 -22.54 -8.13
C MET A 3 55.63 -23.37 -6.98
N ARG A 4 55.84 -24.68 -6.80
CA ARG A 4 57.07 -25.43 -6.42
C ARG A 4 57.82 -24.73 -5.26
N ASN A 5 58.23 -25.33 -4.15
CA ASN A 5 58.25 -26.70 -3.64
C ASN A 5 58.94 -26.67 -2.23
N LEU A 6 58.85 -27.75 -1.44
CA LEU A 6 59.66 -28.12 -0.24
C LEU A 6 59.49 -27.26 1.04
N GLY A 7 59.48 -27.78 2.28
CA GLY A 7 59.73 -29.11 2.85
C GLY A 7 60.48 -28.98 4.19
N MET A 8 59.99 -29.57 5.30
CA MET A 8 60.73 -30.03 6.51
C MET A 8 59.72 -30.42 7.61
N ILE A 9 59.55 -31.71 7.96
CA ILE A 9 60.27 -32.50 8.99
C ILE A 9 59.98 -32.07 10.45
N VAL A 10 59.09 -32.87 11.06
CA VAL A 10 59.10 -33.50 12.40
C VAL A 10 59.72 -32.74 13.59
N LEU A 11 58.89 -32.47 14.61
CA LEU A 11 59.28 -32.68 16.00
C LEU A 11 58.11 -33.25 16.82
N ILE A 12 58.31 -34.47 17.33
CA ILE A 12 57.47 -35.17 18.30
C ILE A 12 57.79 -34.57 19.68
N LEU A 13 56.79 -34.09 20.39
CA LEU A 13 56.86 -33.90 21.84
C LEU A 13 55.69 -34.62 22.50
N VAL A 14 56.04 -35.75 23.09
CA VAL A 14 55.24 -36.53 24.04
C VAL A 14 55.15 -35.71 25.33
N PHE A 15 53.95 -35.27 25.69
CA PHE A 15 53.62 -34.96 27.07
C PHE A 15 52.52 -35.91 27.53
N ALA A 16 52.95 -36.94 28.25
CA ALA A 16 52.07 -37.76 29.06
C ALA A 16 51.63 -36.93 30.28
N CYS A 17 50.35 -36.60 30.35
CA CYS A 17 49.72 -36.17 31.60
C CYS A 17 48.53 -37.09 31.85
N THR A 18 48.72 -37.99 32.82
CA THR A 18 47.74 -38.96 33.28
C THR A 18 46.59 -38.28 34.02
N ALA A 19 45.37 -38.61 33.58
CA ALA A 19 44.18 -38.86 34.37
C ALA A 19 43.84 -37.89 35.53
N PHE A 20 42.85 -37.04 35.29
CA PHE A 20 41.76 -36.87 36.25
C PHE A 20 40.44 -36.92 35.50
N GLY A 21 39.65 -37.96 35.80
CA GLY A 21 38.31 -38.14 35.26
C GLY A 21 37.37 -37.08 35.82
N ALA A 22 36.82 -36.30 34.92
CA ALA A 22 35.45 -35.82 35.03
C ALA A 22 34.83 -36.10 33.66
N GLU A 23 33.96 -37.09 33.57
CA GLU A 23 33.01 -37.17 32.46
C GLU A 23 32.26 -35.84 32.47
N GLN A 24 32.61 -34.94 31.55
CA GLN A 24 31.70 -33.87 31.20
C GLN A 24 30.43 -34.56 30.70
N PRO A 25 29.24 -34.24 31.25
CA PRO A 25 28.02 -34.78 30.68
C PRO A 25 28.01 -34.33 29.22
N LEU A 26 27.99 -35.30 28.30
CA LEU A 26 27.72 -35.07 26.88
C LEU A 26 26.57 -34.07 26.79
N LEU A 27 26.87 -32.83 26.38
CA LEU A 27 25.86 -31.85 26.03
C LEU A 27 24.91 -32.56 25.06
N LYS A 28 23.71 -32.92 25.54
CA LYS A 28 22.68 -33.62 24.76
C LYS A 28 22.56 -32.89 23.43
N GLN A 29 23.10 -33.50 22.37
CA GLN A 29 23.11 -32.90 21.06
C GLN A 29 21.66 -32.55 20.71
N LYS A 30 21.40 -31.26 20.47
CA LYS A 30 20.07 -30.76 20.11
C LYS A 30 19.66 -31.42 18.78
N ARG A 31 18.90 -32.52 18.84
CA ARG A 31 18.42 -33.22 17.66
C ARG A 31 17.30 -32.40 17.03
N THR A 32 17.48 -32.05 15.75
CA THR A 32 16.53 -31.23 15.00
C THR A 32 15.97 -31.94 13.78
N CYS A 33 14.70 -31.72 13.43
CA CYS A 33 14.16 -32.26 12.17
C CYS A 33 14.35 -31.31 10.97
N GLN A 34 15.58 -31.21 10.46
CA GLN A 34 15.84 -30.46 9.21
C GLN A 34 15.25 -31.15 7.98
N GLU A 35 15.30 -32.48 7.94
CA GLU A 35 14.80 -33.25 6.80
C GLU A 35 13.28 -33.14 6.65
N CYS A 36 12.54 -33.13 7.76
CA CYS A 36 11.09 -32.88 7.75
C CYS A 36 10.78 -31.57 7.01
N ARG A 37 11.42 -30.45 7.42
CA ARG A 37 11.25 -29.14 6.77
C ARG A 37 11.58 -29.18 5.28
N ARG A 38 12.70 -29.83 4.92
CA ARG A 38 13.13 -29.98 3.54
C ARG A 38 12.12 -30.74 2.67
N LEU A 39 11.36 -31.67 3.22
CA LEU A 39 10.29 -32.37 2.50
C LEU A 39 9.10 -31.43 2.26
N ALA A 40 8.66 -30.70 3.29
CA ALA A 40 7.59 -29.71 3.16
C ALA A 40 7.93 -28.62 2.13
N ASP A 41 9.17 -28.11 2.12
CA ASP A 41 9.63 -27.09 1.16
C ASP A 41 9.59 -27.58 -0.29
N LYS A 42 9.69 -28.89 -0.53
CA LYS A 42 9.54 -29.51 -1.86
C LYS A 42 8.09 -29.81 -2.23
N GLY A 43 7.13 -29.53 -1.35
CA GLY A 43 5.72 -29.90 -1.53
C GLY A 43 5.41 -31.36 -1.22
N ALA A 44 6.36 -32.11 -0.66
CA ALA A 44 6.19 -33.49 -0.24
C ALA A 44 5.54 -33.55 1.17
N TYR A 45 4.30 -33.08 1.25
CA TYR A 45 3.63 -32.79 2.53
C TYR A 45 3.35 -34.05 3.35
N GLU A 46 2.84 -35.12 2.72
CA GLU A 46 2.52 -36.37 3.41
C GLU A 46 3.78 -37.05 3.96
N GLU A 47 4.87 -37.01 3.20
CA GLU A 47 6.18 -37.54 3.58
C GLU A 47 6.80 -36.70 4.70
N SER A 48 6.66 -35.37 4.63
CA SER A 48 7.06 -34.46 5.69
C SER A 48 6.30 -34.74 6.99
N ILE A 49 4.98 -34.96 6.92
CA ILE A 49 4.16 -35.27 8.09
C ILE A 49 4.63 -36.57 8.74
N LYS A 50 4.86 -37.63 7.96
CA LYS A 50 5.39 -38.91 8.46
C LYS A 50 6.75 -38.72 9.14
N ALA A 51 7.65 -37.95 8.52
CA ALA A 51 8.96 -37.67 9.10
C ALA A 51 8.85 -36.92 10.44
N TYR A 52 7.93 -35.96 10.56
CA TYR A 52 7.69 -35.28 11.84
C TYR A 52 7.11 -36.21 12.90
N GLN A 53 6.18 -37.11 12.52
CA GLN A 53 5.62 -38.11 13.44
C GLN A 53 6.71 -39.03 13.99
N GLU A 54 7.58 -39.56 13.12
CA GLU A 54 8.73 -40.38 13.53
C GLU A 54 9.70 -39.59 14.42
N PHE A 55 9.93 -38.31 14.12
CA PHE A 55 10.75 -37.44 14.96
C PHE A 55 10.16 -37.29 16.37
N ILE A 56 8.85 -37.10 16.51
CA ILE A 56 8.16 -37.01 17.80
C ILE A 56 8.31 -38.32 18.58
N ASP A 57 8.13 -39.47 17.90
CA ASP A 57 8.19 -40.79 18.53
C ASP A 57 9.58 -41.16 19.04
N THR A 58 10.62 -40.81 18.26
CA THR A 58 12.01 -41.21 18.53
C THR A 58 12.81 -40.21 19.38
N ASN A 59 12.32 -38.99 19.58
CA ASN A 59 13.06 -37.93 20.27
C ASN A 59 12.33 -37.35 21.50
N LYS A 60 11.63 -38.21 22.27
CA LYS A 60 10.91 -37.81 23.50
C LYS A 60 11.76 -36.92 24.41
N GLY A 61 11.20 -35.78 24.83
CA GLY A 61 11.88 -34.78 25.65
C GLY A 61 12.79 -33.82 24.89
N SER A 62 12.85 -33.88 23.55
CA SER A 62 13.46 -32.83 22.74
C SER A 62 12.66 -31.53 22.84
N PHE A 63 13.36 -30.39 22.86
CA PHE A 63 12.78 -29.05 22.91
C PHE A 63 12.10 -28.63 21.59
N GLN A 64 12.19 -29.44 20.53
CA GLN A 64 11.55 -29.17 19.22
C GLN A 64 10.34 -30.04 18.95
N ILE A 65 9.84 -30.77 19.95
CA ILE A 65 8.65 -31.59 19.75
C ILE A 65 7.42 -30.71 19.55
N ASP A 66 7.31 -29.61 20.30
CA ASP A 66 6.24 -28.61 20.11
C ASP A 66 6.30 -27.98 18.71
N ASP A 67 7.50 -27.63 18.22
CA ASP A 67 7.71 -27.21 16.82
C ASP A 67 7.16 -28.26 15.84
N ALA A 68 7.41 -29.55 16.08
CA ALA A 68 6.96 -30.63 15.21
C ALA A 68 5.44 -30.82 15.23
N TYR A 69 4.79 -30.75 16.40
CA TYR A 69 3.32 -30.74 16.50
C TYR A 69 2.72 -29.58 15.71
N PHE A 70 3.27 -28.37 15.88
CA PHE A 70 2.81 -27.20 15.16
C PHE A 70 3.03 -27.34 13.65
N ALA A 71 4.18 -27.83 13.22
CA ALA A 71 4.51 -28.00 11.81
C ALA A 71 3.59 -29.00 11.10
N ILE A 72 3.26 -30.13 11.75
CA ILE A 72 2.28 -31.08 11.18
C ILE A 72 0.91 -30.42 11.03
N ALA A 73 0.44 -29.72 12.06
CA ALA A 73 -0.83 -29.03 12.02
C ALA A 73 -0.86 -27.95 10.92
N ASP A 74 0.20 -27.15 10.80
CA ASP A 74 0.35 -26.09 9.81
C ASP A 74 0.38 -26.61 8.36
N ILE A 75 0.99 -27.80 8.13
CA ILE A 75 0.95 -28.44 6.81
C ILE A 75 -0.49 -28.83 6.45
N TYR A 76 -1.22 -29.49 7.36
CA TYR A 76 -2.62 -29.83 7.12
C TYR A 76 -3.48 -28.59 6.89
N ASP A 77 -3.28 -27.56 7.69
CA ASP A 77 -4.04 -26.31 7.66
C ASP A 77 -3.78 -25.49 6.39
N THR A 78 -2.53 -25.16 6.10
CA THR A 78 -2.17 -24.13 5.11
C THR A 78 -1.77 -24.70 3.75
N LYS A 79 -1.39 -25.98 3.68
CA LYS A 79 -0.92 -26.61 2.42
C LYS A 79 -1.96 -27.57 1.87
N LEU A 80 -2.51 -28.41 2.73
CA LEU A 80 -3.51 -29.40 2.34
C LEU A 80 -4.96 -28.87 2.47
N PHE A 81 -5.16 -27.81 3.26
CA PHE A 81 -6.49 -27.26 3.60
C PHE A 81 -7.42 -28.32 4.22
N ASP A 82 -6.84 -29.23 5.00
CA ASP A 82 -7.50 -30.33 5.70
C ASP A 82 -7.56 -30.03 7.20
N PHE A 83 -8.54 -29.21 7.57
CA PHE A 83 -8.71 -28.77 8.95
C PHE A 83 -9.13 -29.89 9.91
N GLN A 84 -9.78 -30.95 9.39
CA GLN A 84 -10.17 -32.10 10.20
C GLN A 84 -8.94 -32.79 10.78
N ASN A 85 -7.89 -32.94 9.95
CA ASN A 85 -6.62 -33.48 10.41
C ASN A 85 -5.74 -32.44 11.13
N ALA A 86 -5.82 -31.15 10.81
CA ALA A 86 -5.02 -30.12 11.49
C ALA A 86 -5.39 -29.95 12.98
N LEU A 87 -6.70 -29.92 13.31
CA LEU A 87 -7.20 -29.61 14.65
C LEU A 87 -6.66 -30.55 15.75
N PRO A 88 -6.63 -31.89 15.58
CA PRO A 88 -6.04 -32.79 16.56
C PRO A 88 -4.57 -32.48 16.88
N TRP A 89 -3.76 -32.12 15.89
CA TRP A 89 -2.34 -31.80 16.10
C TRP A 89 -2.17 -30.49 16.88
N TYR A 90 -2.93 -29.45 16.55
CA TYR A 90 -2.97 -28.23 17.37
C TYR A 90 -3.47 -28.51 18.80
N GLY A 91 -4.46 -29.38 18.97
CA GLY A 91 -4.97 -29.78 20.28
C GLY A 91 -3.93 -30.52 21.13
N GLN A 92 -3.16 -31.42 20.51
CA GLN A 92 -2.06 -32.13 21.18
C GLN A 92 -0.94 -31.19 21.60
N LEU A 93 -0.60 -30.21 20.76
CA LEU A 93 0.37 -29.17 21.11
C LEU A 93 -0.06 -28.42 22.38
N ILE A 94 -1.29 -27.91 22.42
CA ILE A 94 -1.81 -27.14 23.57
C ILE A 94 -1.86 -28.02 24.83
N LYS A 95 -2.30 -29.28 24.68
CA LYS A 95 -2.42 -30.21 25.81
C LYS A 95 -1.07 -30.59 26.42
N ASN A 96 -0.07 -30.86 25.58
CA ASN A 96 1.22 -31.40 26.03
C ASN A 96 2.27 -30.30 26.29
N TYR A 97 2.09 -29.11 25.71
CA TYR A 97 3.04 -28.00 25.75
C TYR A 97 2.32 -26.66 25.97
N SER A 98 1.48 -26.57 27.01
CA SER A 98 0.67 -25.38 27.30
C SER A 98 1.49 -24.09 27.46
N ASP A 99 2.74 -24.20 27.92
CA ASP A 99 3.64 -23.07 28.15
C ASP A 99 4.43 -22.67 26.89
N SER A 100 4.29 -23.41 25.78
CA SER A 100 4.94 -23.06 24.51
C SER A 100 4.29 -21.84 23.89
N THR A 101 5.12 -20.95 23.32
CA THR A 101 4.61 -19.80 22.54
C THR A 101 3.78 -20.23 21.33
N LEU A 102 4.05 -21.43 20.79
CA LEU A 102 3.28 -22.03 19.69
C LEU A 102 1.89 -22.49 20.12
N ALA A 103 1.68 -22.82 21.41
CA ALA A 103 0.38 -23.20 21.93
C ALA A 103 -0.61 -22.02 21.88
N ALA A 104 -0.14 -20.79 22.13
CA ALA A 104 -0.97 -19.59 21.99
C ALA A 104 -1.40 -19.36 20.53
N LEU A 105 -0.49 -19.53 19.57
CA LEU A 105 -0.79 -19.44 18.14
C LEU A 105 -1.77 -20.52 17.69
N ALA A 106 -1.53 -21.76 18.13
CA ALA A 106 -2.42 -22.89 17.86
C ALA A 106 -3.83 -22.65 18.43
N TYR A 107 -3.93 -22.09 19.65
CA TYR A 107 -5.21 -21.76 20.25
C TYR A 107 -5.99 -20.73 19.41
N GLN A 108 -5.33 -19.67 18.95
CA GLN A 108 -5.94 -18.68 18.06
C GLN A 108 -6.39 -19.32 16.75
N ARG A 109 -5.57 -20.20 16.15
CA ARG A 109 -5.90 -20.86 14.88
C ARG A 109 -7.06 -21.84 15.03
N ILE A 110 -7.10 -22.63 16.11
CA ILE A 110 -8.24 -23.51 16.43
C ILE A 110 -9.52 -22.68 16.53
N ASN A 111 -9.52 -21.56 17.26
CA ASN A 111 -10.70 -20.72 17.41
C ASN A 111 -11.19 -20.18 16.06
N TYR A 112 -10.28 -19.77 15.19
CA TYR A 112 -10.61 -19.34 13.84
C TYR A 112 -11.24 -20.48 13.03
N ILE A 113 -10.60 -21.66 12.96
CA ILE A 113 -11.11 -22.82 12.24
C ILE A 113 -12.49 -23.24 12.77
N ALA A 114 -12.65 -23.29 14.09
CA ALA A 114 -13.90 -23.68 14.75
C ALA A 114 -15.05 -22.69 14.46
N ALA A 115 -14.76 -21.39 14.39
CA ALA A 115 -15.77 -20.38 14.08
C ALA A 115 -16.38 -20.55 12.66
N TYR A 116 -15.63 -21.15 11.74
CA TYR A 116 -16.00 -21.36 10.34
C TYR A 116 -16.06 -22.85 9.95
N ALA A 117 -16.39 -23.71 10.92
CA ALA A 117 -16.50 -25.16 10.75
C ALA A 117 -17.81 -25.62 10.08
N ASP A 118 -18.74 -24.68 9.86
CA ASP A 118 -19.99 -24.93 9.17
C ASP A 118 -19.75 -25.54 7.77
N TYR A 119 -20.70 -26.34 7.30
CA TYR A 119 -20.57 -27.12 6.06
C TYR A 119 -19.33 -28.02 6.01
N GLY A 120 -18.86 -28.50 7.18
CA GLY A 120 -17.72 -29.42 7.26
C GLY A 120 -16.42 -28.81 6.75
N PHE A 121 -16.19 -27.52 7.01
CA PHE A 121 -15.03 -26.74 6.57
C PHE A 121 -14.91 -26.49 5.06
N LYS A 122 -15.86 -26.96 4.23
CA LYS A 122 -15.74 -26.84 2.77
C LYS A 122 -15.61 -25.38 2.28
N PRO A 123 -16.41 -24.40 2.76
CA PRO A 123 -16.24 -23.00 2.38
C PRO A 123 -14.88 -22.45 2.84
N LEU A 124 -14.46 -22.80 4.05
CA LEU A 124 -13.17 -22.39 4.61
C LEU A 124 -12.00 -22.90 3.76
N ALA A 125 -12.00 -24.18 3.38
CA ALA A 125 -10.93 -24.79 2.60
C ALA A 125 -10.81 -24.14 1.22
N LEU A 126 -11.94 -23.93 0.54
CA LEU A 126 -11.97 -23.30 -0.76
C LEU A 126 -11.50 -21.83 -0.68
N PHE A 127 -12.00 -21.08 0.30
CA PHE A 127 -11.63 -19.68 0.45
C PHE A 127 -10.16 -19.49 0.84
N GLU A 128 -9.65 -20.29 1.78
CA GLU A 128 -8.24 -20.24 2.21
C GLU A 128 -7.31 -20.55 1.04
N ARG A 129 -7.62 -21.57 0.23
CA ARG A 129 -6.87 -21.88 -0.99
C ARG A 129 -6.85 -20.71 -1.96
N VAL A 130 -8.02 -20.16 -2.25
CA VAL A 130 -8.14 -19.05 -3.21
C VAL A 130 -7.36 -17.83 -2.72
N ARG A 131 -7.52 -17.41 -1.48
CA ARG A 131 -6.92 -16.16 -0.98
C ARG A 131 -5.42 -16.26 -0.73
N SER A 132 -4.93 -17.40 -0.24
CA SER A 132 -3.52 -17.56 0.19
C SER A 132 -2.60 -18.06 -0.92
N VAL A 133 -3.14 -18.81 -1.89
CA VAL A 133 -2.34 -19.40 -2.98
C VAL A 133 -2.65 -18.71 -4.29
N GLU A 134 -3.88 -18.87 -4.79
CA GLU A 134 -4.22 -18.47 -6.16
C GLU A 134 -4.12 -16.95 -6.33
N TYR A 135 -4.74 -16.20 -5.43
CA TYR A 135 -4.72 -14.75 -5.48
C TYR A 135 -3.31 -14.19 -5.29
N ALA A 136 -2.55 -14.71 -4.32
CA ALA A 136 -1.18 -14.26 -4.06
C ALA A 136 -0.27 -14.41 -5.29
N GLN A 137 -0.43 -15.49 -6.05
CA GLN A 137 0.37 -15.77 -7.25
C GLN A 137 -0.06 -14.98 -8.48
N LYS A 138 -1.37 -14.72 -8.64
CA LYS A 138 -1.93 -14.30 -9.93
C LYS A 138 -2.58 -12.92 -9.95
N LYS A 139 -2.68 -12.22 -8.81
CA LYS A 139 -3.36 -10.91 -8.71
C LYS A 139 -2.84 -9.83 -9.66
N GLU A 140 -1.59 -9.93 -10.11
CA GLU A 140 -0.97 -8.96 -11.01
C GLU A 140 -1.47 -9.09 -12.47
N ILE A 141 -2.07 -10.23 -12.83
CA ILE A 141 -2.65 -10.47 -14.15
C ILE A 141 -4.15 -10.17 -14.09
N PRO A 142 -4.65 -9.09 -14.73
CA PRO A 142 -6.03 -8.64 -14.56
C PRO A 142 -7.09 -9.71 -14.84
N THR A 143 -6.92 -10.50 -15.90
CA THR A 143 -7.88 -11.55 -16.28
C THR A 143 -7.93 -12.70 -15.27
N GLU A 144 -6.77 -13.15 -14.77
CA GLU A 144 -6.70 -14.21 -13.74
C GLU A 144 -7.22 -13.69 -12.40
N ARG A 145 -6.87 -12.45 -12.03
CA ARG A 145 -7.40 -11.79 -10.83
C ARG A 145 -8.93 -11.74 -10.88
N ASP A 146 -9.51 -11.28 -11.98
CA ASP A 146 -10.97 -11.17 -12.12
C ASP A 146 -11.64 -12.56 -12.06
N LYS A 147 -11.02 -13.59 -12.65
CA LYS A 147 -11.48 -14.98 -12.53
C LYS A 147 -11.48 -15.45 -11.06
N ILE A 148 -10.43 -15.16 -10.31
CA ILE A 148 -10.30 -15.52 -8.90
C ILE A 148 -11.36 -14.81 -8.04
N LEU A 149 -11.57 -13.52 -8.27
CA LEU A 149 -12.60 -12.76 -7.53
C LEU A 149 -14.01 -13.27 -7.84
N ASN A 150 -14.28 -13.69 -9.08
CA ASN A 150 -15.53 -14.35 -9.45
C ASN A 150 -15.71 -15.72 -8.80
N GLN A 151 -14.63 -16.47 -8.56
CA GLN A 151 -14.71 -17.73 -7.79
C GLN A 151 -15.15 -17.45 -6.35
N VAL A 152 -14.58 -16.43 -5.69
CA VAL A 152 -15.01 -16.05 -4.32
C VAL A 152 -16.45 -15.57 -4.30
N SER A 153 -16.87 -14.75 -5.27
CA SER A 153 -18.29 -14.35 -5.41
C SER A 153 -19.21 -15.56 -5.57
N SER A 154 -18.80 -16.55 -6.37
CA SER A 154 -19.55 -17.80 -6.56
C SER A 154 -19.64 -18.62 -5.27
N LEU A 155 -18.56 -18.66 -4.48
CA LEU A 155 -18.53 -19.33 -3.18
C LEU A 155 -19.47 -18.68 -2.16
N ILE A 156 -19.56 -17.34 -2.15
CA ILE A 156 -20.52 -16.60 -1.32
C ILE A 156 -21.96 -16.95 -1.73
N ASN A 157 -22.23 -17.04 -3.03
CA ASN A 157 -23.56 -17.40 -3.54
C ASN A 157 -23.94 -18.86 -3.28
N GLU A 158 -22.97 -19.78 -3.28
CA GLU A 158 -23.19 -21.20 -2.96
C GLU A 158 -23.41 -21.41 -1.46
N TYR A 159 -22.73 -20.64 -0.60
CA TYR A 159 -22.81 -20.74 0.86
C TYR A 159 -23.23 -19.41 1.53
N PRO A 160 -24.39 -18.83 1.20
CA PRO A 160 -24.74 -17.48 1.66
C PRO A 160 -25.02 -17.41 3.15
N LYS A 161 -25.36 -18.54 3.79
CA LYS A 161 -25.59 -18.67 5.23
C LYS A 161 -24.34 -19.12 6.00
N SER A 162 -23.22 -19.30 5.33
CA SER A 162 -21.99 -19.68 6.01
C SER A 162 -21.53 -18.57 6.94
N ASN A 163 -20.99 -18.95 8.10
CA ASN A 163 -20.36 -17.98 9.01
C ASN A 163 -19.22 -17.22 8.33
N LEU A 164 -18.59 -17.85 7.32
CA LEU A 164 -17.50 -17.28 6.55
C LEU A 164 -17.97 -16.32 5.44
N ALA A 165 -19.23 -16.40 5.02
CA ALA A 165 -19.77 -15.60 3.92
C ALA A 165 -19.57 -14.07 4.09
N PRO A 166 -19.86 -13.45 5.25
CA PRO A 166 -19.56 -12.02 5.46
C PRO A 166 -18.06 -11.72 5.39
N VAL A 167 -17.19 -12.63 5.85
CA VAL A 167 -15.72 -12.47 5.77
C VAL A 167 -15.24 -12.51 4.32
N MET A 168 -15.76 -13.44 3.53
CA MET A 168 -15.47 -13.52 2.09
C MET A 168 -15.94 -12.28 1.35
N GLN A 169 -17.15 -11.80 1.66
CA GLN A 169 -17.71 -10.59 1.06
C GLN A 169 -16.88 -9.35 1.40
N HIS A 170 -16.44 -9.22 2.66
CA HIS A 170 -15.55 -8.14 3.07
C HIS A 170 -14.20 -8.21 2.38
N TRP A 171 -13.60 -9.40 2.31
CA TRP A 171 -12.35 -9.62 1.60
C TRP A 171 -12.45 -9.26 0.11
N LEU A 172 -13.55 -9.64 -0.54
CA LEU A 172 -13.83 -9.33 -1.95
C LEU A 172 -13.93 -7.82 -2.18
N ALA A 173 -14.66 -7.10 -1.31
CA ALA A 173 -14.76 -5.65 -1.37
C ALA A 173 -13.39 -4.97 -1.24
N ASN A 174 -12.56 -5.44 -0.29
CA ASN A 174 -11.20 -4.97 -0.09
C ASN A 174 -10.30 -5.19 -1.31
N GLN A 175 -10.45 -6.32 -2.02
CA GLN A 175 -9.70 -6.56 -3.25
C GLN A 175 -10.14 -5.61 -4.37
N TYR A 176 -11.44 -5.42 -4.57
CA TYR A 176 -11.95 -4.49 -5.56
C TYR A 176 -11.52 -3.04 -5.28
N ARG A 177 -11.39 -2.64 -4.01
CA ARG A 177 -11.00 -1.27 -3.62
C ARG A 177 -9.69 -0.83 -4.26
N LEU A 178 -8.80 -1.76 -4.59
CA LEU A 178 -7.50 -1.49 -5.18
C LEU A 178 -7.54 -1.06 -6.66
N PHE A 179 -8.59 -1.42 -7.40
CA PHE A 179 -8.61 -1.20 -8.86
C PHE A 179 -10.00 -0.91 -9.47
N ALA A 180 -11.09 -1.21 -8.76
CA ALA A 180 -12.46 -1.07 -9.21
C ALA A 180 -13.34 -0.51 -8.07
N PRO A 181 -13.26 0.80 -7.77
CA PRO A 181 -13.91 1.39 -6.60
C PRO A 181 -15.43 1.22 -6.61
N ASP A 182 -16.09 1.27 -7.77
CA ASP A 182 -17.54 1.05 -7.86
C ASP A 182 -17.94 -0.37 -7.45
N LYS A 183 -17.20 -1.39 -7.91
CA LYS A 183 -17.42 -2.78 -7.50
C LYS A 183 -17.15 -3.00 -6.02
N ALA A 184 -16.16 -2.30 -5.46
CA ALA A 184 -15.86 -2.36 -4.04
C ALA A 184 -17.04 -1.80 -3.22
N VAL A 185 -17.56 -0.63 -3.59
CA VAL A 185 -18.74 -0.04 -2.94
C VAL A 185 -19.94 -0.96 -3.04
N GLU A 186 -20.22 -1.53 -4.21
CA GLU A 186 -21.29 -2.52 -4.38
C GLU A 186 -21.11 -3.71 -3.44
N ALA A 187 -19.89 -4.24 -3.33
CA ALA A 187 -19.58 -5.35 -2.45
C ALA A 187 -19.73 -5.00 -0.95
N TYR A 188 -19.35 -3.80 -0.52
CA TYR A 188 -19.61 -3.33 0.85
C TYR A 188 -21.10 -3.12 1.13
N ILE A 189 -21.86 -2.62 0.15
CA ILE A 189 -23.32 -2.48 0.27
C ILE A 189 -23.97 -3.86 0.41
N MET A 190 -23.55 -4.85 -0.38
CA MET A 190 -24.01 -6.24 -0.24
C MET A 190 -23.66 -6.82 1.13
N LEU A 191 -22.44 -6.58 1.64
CA LEU A 191 -22.03 -6.99 2.99
C LEU A 191 -22.98 -6.42 4.05
N ARG A 192 -23.23 -5.12 3.98
CA ARG A 192 -24.10 -4.41 4.90
C ARG A 192 -25.54 -4.93 4.88
N ASN A 193 -26.09 -5.17 3.69
CA ASN A 193 -27.49 -5.54 3.52
C ASN A 193 -27.77 -7.01 3.81
N ASN A 194 -26.84 -7.91 3.45
CA ASN A 194 -27.05 -9.35 3.56
C ASN A 194 -26.60 -9.90 4.93
N TYR A 195 -25.72 -9.19 5.64
CA TYR A 195 -25.12 -9.65 6.90
C TYR A 195 -25.27 -8.61 8.02
N ILE A 196 -26.48 -8.08 8.17
CA ILE A 196 -26.81 -7.07 9.18
C ILE A 196 -26.43 -7.57 10.58
N GLY A 197 -25.66 -6.76 11.31
CA GLY A 197 -25.22 -7.06 12.68
C GLY A 197 -23.96 -7.94 12.78
N HIS A 198 -23.46 -8.50 11.67
CA HIS A 198 -22.17 -9.19 11.67
C HIS A 198 -21.02 -8.19 11.92
N SER A 199 -19.94 -8.64 12.57
CA SER A 199 -18.79 -7.77 12.91
C SER A 199 -18.23 -7.06 11.68
N GLU A 200 -18.03 -7.80 10.59
CA GLU A 200 -17.55 -7.28 9.30
C GLU A 200 -18.45 -6.20 8.67
N ALA A 201 -19.75 -6.18 9.01
CA ALA A 201 -20.70 -5.22 8.45
C ALA A 201 -20.72 -3.87 9.18
N LYS A 202 -20.19 -3.80 10.42
CA LYS A 202 -20.34 -2.65 11.33
C LYS A 202 -19.76 -1.35 10.77
N GLU A 203 -18.65 -1.42 10.06
CA GLU A 203 -17.88 -0.24 9.61
C GLU A 203 -17.96 -0.04 8.09
N THR A 204 -18.90 -0.70 7.41
CA THR A 204 -19.02 -0.66 5.95
C THR A 204 -19.16 0.75 5.36
N MET A 205 -19.83 1.67 6.05
CA MET A 205 -19.96 3.06 5.58
C MET A 205 -18.64 3.84 5.67
N LEU A 206 -17.80 3.53 6.67
CA LEU A 206 -16.45 4.07 6.76
C LEU A 206 -15.61 3.56 5.59
N GLU A 207 -15.64 2.25 5.34
CA GLU A 207 -14.92 1.60 4.24
C GLU A 207 -15.35 2.11 2.84
N ILE A 208 -16.65 2.36 2.64
CA ILE A 208 -17.18 3.01 1.42
C ILE A 208 -16.63 4.42 1.27
N GLY A 209 -16.61 5.20 2.36
CA GLY A 209 -16.05 6.55 2.35
C GLY A 209 -14.56 6.57 2.01
N GLU A 210 -13.78 5.62 2.53
CA GLU A 210 -12.36 5.43 2.19
C GLU A 210 -12.16 4.98 0.74
N THR A 211 -13.04 4.11 0.23
CA THR A 211 -13.03 3.67 -1.15
C THR A 211 -13.22 4.85 -2.11
N TYR A 212 -14.23 5.70 -1.87
CA TYR A 212 -14.40 6.92 -2.65
C TYR A 212 -13.24 7.90 -2.48
N TYR A 213 -12.70 8.02 -1.27
CA TYR A 213 -11.55 8.88 -1.01
C TYR A 213 -10.33 8.48 -1.86
N ASN A 214 -9.99 7.19 -1.86
CA ASN A 214 -8.86 6.64 -2.61
C ASN A 214 -9.06 6.76 -4.13
N ALA A 215 -10.31 6.74 -4.59
CA ALA A 215 -10.68 7.01 -5.97
C ALA A 215 -10.72 8.51 -6.34
N ALA A 216 -10.25 9.41 -5.47
CA ALA A 216 -10.35 10.87 -5.61
C ALA A 216 -11.79 11.42 -5.77
N ARG A 217 -12.80 10.63 -5.40
CA ARG A 217 -14.23 10.98 -5.40
C ARG A 217 -14.62 11.60 -4.07
N TYR A 218 -13.99 12.74 -3.77
CA TYR A 218 -14.03 13.32 -2.42
C TYR A 218 -15.43 13.75 -1.97
N LYS A 219 -16.31 14.13 -2.89
CA LYS A 219 -17.69 14.53 -2.55
C LYS A 219 -18.49 13.32 -2.06
N GLU A 220 -18.48 12.22 -2.81
CA GLU A 220 -19.13 10.98 -2.39
C GLU A 220 -18.51 10.41 -1.10
N SER A 221 -17.19 10.55 -0.96
CA SER A 221 -16.47 10.18 0.27
C SER A 221 -17.00 10.94 1.50
N VAL A 222 -17.20 12.26 1.41
CA VAL A 222 -17.79 13.05 2.51
C VAL A 222 -19.18 12.54 2.86
N THR A 223 -20.05 12.31 1.86
CA THR A 223 -21.41 11.80 2.10
C THR A 223 -21.40 10.44 2.81
N ALA A 224 -20.52 9.53 2.40
CA ALA A 224 -20.40 8.22 3.04
C ALA A 224 -19.84 8.32 4.48
N PHE A 225 -18.85 9.18 4.72
CA PHE A 225 -18.34 9.43 6.07
C PHE A 225 -19.39 10.08 6.99
N GLU A 226 -20.21 10.99 6.48
CA GLU A 226 -21.32 11.58 7.24
C GLU A 226 -22.38 10.54 7.63
N GLN A 227 -22.60 9.53 6.79
CA GLN A 227 -23.44 8.38 7.13
C GLN A 227 -22.76 7.50 8.19
N ALA A 228 -21.46 7.22 8.04
CA ALA A 228 -20.69 6.47 9.05
C ALA A 228 -20.73 7.14 10.44
N LEU A 229 -20.69 8.47 10.53
CA LEU A 229 -20.81 9.19 11.81
C LEU A 229 -22.10 8.88 12.58
N LYS A 230 -23.20 8.58 11.88
CA LYS A 230 -24.48 8.25 12.50
C LYS A 230 -24.50 6.82 13.05
N GLU A 231 -23.67 5.95 12.48
CA GLU A 231 -23.69 4.50 12.73
C GLU A 231 -22.61 4.06 13.71
N THR A 232 -21.48 4.76 13.76
CA THR A 232 -20.33 4.44 14.63
C THR A 232 -19.86 5.67 15.44
N PRO A 233 -20.62 6.10 16.46
CA PRO A 233 -20.27 7.29 17.27
C PRO A 233 -18.88 7.20 17.94
N GLU A 234 -18.42 6.00 18.27
CA GLU A 234 -17.11 5.72 18.85
C GLU A 234 -15.95 6.13 17.93
N LEU A 235 -16.16 6.15 16.60
CA LEU A 235 -15.16 6.55 15.61
C LEU A 235 -15.25 8.03 15.20
N THR A 236 -16.08 8.84 15.86
CA THR A 236 -16.35 10.24 15.51
C THR A 236 -15.08 11.07 15.26
N LYS A 237 -14.06 10.94 16.11
CA LYS A 237 -12.82 11.72 15.97
C LYS A 237 -12.07 11.35 14.69
N THR A 238 -11.99 10.05 14.38
CA THR A 238 -11.33 9.51 13.19
C THR A 238 -12.09 9.94 11.94
N ILE A 239 -13.41 9.74 11.92
CA ILE A 239 -14.25 10.08 10.76
C ILE A 239 -14.21 11.58 10.46
N ASN A 240 -14.31 12.44 11.49
CA ASN A 240 -14.16 13.89 11.30
C ASN A 240 -12.79 14.29 10.73
N SER A 241 -11.72 13.56 11.05
CA SER A 241 -10.41 13.77 10.45
C SER A 241 -10.43 13.47 8.94
N GLN A 242 -11.06 12.36 8.55
CA GLN A 242 -11.20 11.96 7.15
C GLN A 242 -12.10 12.93 6.37
N ILE A 243 -13.22 13.39 6.94
CA ILE A 243 -14.08 14.44 6.33
C ILE A 243 -13.28 15.72 6.10
N ARG A 244 -12.54 16.20 7.11
CA ARG A 244 -11.69 17.40 6.95
C ARG A 244 -10.63 17.21 5.86
N ARG A 245 -10.07 16.00 5.74
CA ARG A 245 -9.10 15.64 4.70
C ARG A 245 -9.73 15.67 3.32
N ALA A 246 -10.93 15.10 3.14
CA ALA A 246 -11.69 15.15 1.90
C ALA A 246 -12.04 16.60 1.50
N HIS A 247 -12.53 17.43 2.43
CA HIS A 247 -12.80 18.85 2.16
C HIS A 247 -11.56 19.66 1.76
N ARG A 248 -10.38 19.34 2.30
CA ARG A 248 -9.12 19.97 1.85
C ARG A 248 -8.87 19.65 0.38
N ASN A 249 -9.03 18.39 -0.02
CA ASN A 249 -8.82 18.00 -1.41
C ASN A 249 -9.87 18.62 -2.34
N ILE A 250 -11.15 18.65 -1.97
CA ILE A 250 -12.20 19.36 -2.75
C ILE A 250 -11.81 20.83 -2.98
N ARG A 251 -11.31 21.52 -1.94
CA ARG A 251 -10.86 22.91 -2.07
C ARG A 251 -9.69 23.03 -3.02
N ARG A 252 -8.74 22.09 -2.99
CA ARG A 252 -7.59 22.09 -3.90
C ARG A 252 -8.01 21.89 -5.35
N ASP A 253 -8.89 20.95 -5.61
CA ASP A 253 -9.45 20.71 -6.95
C ASP A 253 -10.16 21.97 -7.47
N ASN A 254 -10.93 22.64 -6.61
CA ASN A 254 -11.60 23.89 -6.96
C ASN A 254 -10.60 25.02 -7.27
N ILE A 255 -9.53 25.18 -6.47
CA ILE A 255 -8.50 26.20 -6.72
C ILE A 255 -7.72 25.87 -8.00
N ALA A 256 -7.45 24.60 -8.28
CA ALA A 256 -6.81 24.17 -9.52
C ALA A 256 -7.69 24.52 -10.73
N ASN A 257 -8.98 24.19 -10.70
CA ASN A 257 -9.92 24.53 -11.76
C ASN A 257 -10.03 26.04 -11.97
N LEU A 258 -10.13 26.81 -10.88
CA LEU A 258 -10.13 28.27 -10.93
C LEU A 258 -8.83 28.81 -11.56
N SER A 259 -7.68 28.24 -11.19
CA SER A 259 -6.37 28.62 -11.74
C SER A 259 -6.29 28.35 -13.25
N ILE A 260 -6.81 27.21 -13.72
CA ILE A 260 -6.91 26.90 -15.16
C ILE A 260 -7.76 27.93 -15.88
N ILE A 261 -8.94 28.25 -15.33
CA ILE A 261 -9.86 29.24 -15.91
C ILE A 261 -9.18 30.62 -15.98
N ILE A 262 -8.53 31.05 -14.90
CA ILE A 262 -7.79 32.32 -14.85
C ILE A 262 -6.69 32.35 -15.92
N CYS A 263 -5.83 31.33 -15.97
CA CYS A 263 -4.77 31.25 -16.98
C CYS A 263 -5.35 31.28 -18.40
N GLY A 264 -6.43 30.53 -18.66
CA GLY A 264 -7.11 30.48 -19.95
C GLY A 264 -7.71 31.83 -20.37
N ILE A 265 -8.43 32.51 -19.47
CA ILE A 265 -9.02 33.83 -19.73
C ILE A 265 -7.93 34.88 -20.00
N LEU A 266 -6.90 34.93 -19.15
CA LEU A 266 -5.81 35.90 -19.30
C LEU A 266 -5.02 35.67 -20.59
N PHE A 267 -4.76 34.41 -20.93
CA PHE A 267 -4.09 34.04 -22.17
C PHE A 267 -4.96 34.38 -23.39
N ALA A 268 -6.23 33.97 -23.42
CA ALA A 268 -7.15 34.27 -24.51
C ALA A 268 -7.39 35.78 -24.68
N GLY A 269 -7.58 36.53 -23.59
CA GLY A 269 -7.69 37.99 -23.61
C GLY A 269 -6.45 38.68 -24.14
N SER A 270 -5.26 38.12 -23.88
CA SER A 270 -4.01 38.62 -24.46
C SER A 270 -4.00 38.50 -25.99
N LEU A 271 -4.62 37.44 -26.54
CA LEU A 271 -4.68 37.14 -27.98
C LEU A 271 -5.83 37.85 -28.72
N LEU A 272 -7.05 37.89 -28.15
CA LEU A 272 -8.28 38.29 -28.85
C LEU A 272 -8.48 39.80 -28.99
N ILE A 273 -7.91 40.63 -28.12
CA ILE A 273 -8.10 42.08 -28.21
C ILE A 273 -7.20 42.62 -29.34
N LYS A 274 -7.82 43.11 -30.43
CA LYS A 274 -7.29 43.58 -31.73
C LYS A 274 -5.76 43.47 -31.87
N PRO A 275 -5.24 42.62 -32.78
CA PRO A 275 -3.81 42.35 -32.88
C PRO A 275 -3.04 43.62 -33.28
N ARG A 276 -2.43 44.30 -32.31
CA ARG A 276 -1.17 44.99 -32.57
C ARG A 276 -0.15 43.87 -32.73
N CYS A 277 0.50 43.79 -33.90
CA CYS A 277 1.47 42.75 -34.23
C CYS A 277 2.31 42.34 -33.02
N ILE A 278 2.31 41.04 -32.70
CA ILE A 278 3.16 40.50 -31.64
C ILE A 278 4.60 40.79 -32.06
N SER A 279 5.25 41.72 -31.36
CA SER A 279 6.63 42.06 -31.67
C SER A 279 7.53 40.89 -31.31
N LEU A 280 8.29 40.38 -32.28
CA LEU A 280 9.29 39.33 -32.06
C LEU A 280 10.22 39.67 -30.88
N LYS A 281 10.56 40.96 -30.71
CA LYS A 281 11.35 41.47 -29.57
C LYS A 281 10.75 41.11 -28.21
N ASN A 282 9.42 41.12 -28.08
CA ASN A 282 8.76 40.75 -26.82
C ASN A 282 8.78 39.25 -26.57
N ILE A 283 8.58 38.44 -27.62
CA ILE A 283 8.67 36.99 -27.52
C ILE A 283 10.09 36.62 -27.06
N VAL A 284 11.10 37.17 -27.72
CA VAL A 284 12.51 36.99 -27.35
C VAL A 284 12.76 37.41 -25.90
N ARG A 285 12.21 38.56 -25.46
CA ARG A 285 12.33 38.99 -24.05
C ARG A 285 11.70 37.99 -23.07
N SER A 286 10.52 37.47 -23.36
CA SER A 286 9.87 36.45 -22.52
C SER A 286 10.64 35.13 -22.48
N VAL A 287 11.24 34.72 -23.61
CA VAL A 287 12.11 33.54 -23.68
C VAL A 287 13.38 33.74 -22.84
N ILE A 288 13.99 34.93 -22.89
CA ILE A 288 15.15 35.26 -22.04
C ILE A 288 14.77 35.22 -20.56
N ILE A 289 13.62 35.79 -20.18
CA ILE A 289 13.11 35.75 -18.80
C ILE A 289 12.87 34.30 -18.35
N PHE A 290 12.27 33.47 -19.21
CA PHE A 290 12.11 32.04 -18.96
C PHE A 290 13.46 31.35 -18.69
N ALA A 291 14.45 31.52 -19.57
CA ALA A 291 15.76 30.89 -19.42
C ALA A 291 16.49 31.33 -18.13
N LEU A 292 16.53 32.64 -17.86
CA LEU A 292 17.19 33.19 -16.67
C LEU A 292 16.49 32.73 -15.37
N SER A 293 15.16 32.78 -15.34
CA SER A 293 14.39 32.31 -14.19
C SER A 293 14.53 30.80 -13.99
N GLY A 294 14.64 30.02 -15.07
CA GLY A 294 14.89 28.58 -15.01
C GLY A 294 16.22 28.24 -14.35
N VAL A 295 17.30 28.93 -14.73
CA VAL A 295 18.62 28.74 -14.09
C VAL A 295 18.55 29.07 -12.59
N LEU A 296 17.94 30.21 -12.24
CA LEU A 296 17.81 30.65 -10.84
C LEU A 296 16.96 29.69 -10.00
N LEU A 297 15.80 29.30 -10.52
CA LEU A 297 14.88 28.38 -9.84
C LEU A 297 15.47 26.98 -9.72
N PHE A 298 16.21 26.50 -10.72
CA PHE A 298 16.92 25.22 -10.63
C PHE A 298 18.00 25.27 -9.56
N ALA A 299 18.80 26.34 -9.50
CA ALA A 299 19.80 26.52 -8.44
C ALA A 299 19.14 26.55 -7.03
N GLY A 300 18.03 27.28 -6.88
CA GLY A 300 17.27 27.31 -5.63
C GLY A 300 16.69 25.93 -5.26
N ALA A 301 16.07 25.25 -6.21
CA ALA A 301 15.50 23.92 -6.02
C ALA A 301 16.58 22.88 -5.67
N TRP A 302 17.79 23.02 -6.24
CA TRP A 302 18.94 22.19 -5.92
C TRP A 302 19.39 22.32 -4.46
N LEU A 303 19.33 23.52 -3.88
CA LEU A 303 19.66 23.73 -2.46
C LEU A 303 18.70 23.01 -1.52
N ILE A 304 17.43 22.89 -1.91
CA ILE A 304 16.39 22.17 -1.16
C ILE A 304 16.08 20.80 -1.77
N ARG A 305 17.02 20.19 -2.51
CA ARG A 305 16.80 18.93 -3.23
C ARG A 305 16.32 17.77 -2.35
N SER A 306 16.65 17.79 -1.06
CA SER A 306 16.21 16.79 -0.08
C SER A 306 14.69 16.79 0.18
N GLN A 307 13.98 17.83 -0.27
CA GLN A 307 12.53 17.95 -0.14
C GLN A 307 11.77 17.32 -1.31
N PHE A 308 12.46 16.87 -2.36
CA PHE A 308 11.86 16.23 -3.53
C PHE A 308 12.14 14.73 -3.54
N ASP A 309 11.13 13.93 -3.88
CA ASP A 309 11.26 12.47 -3.96
C ASP A 309 12.22 12.03 -5.08
N THR A 310 12.25 12.77 -6.19
CA THR A 310 13.09 12.46 -7.35
C THR A 310 13.64 13.71 -8.00
N LEU A 311 14.78 13.57 -8.68
CA LEU A 311 15.37 14.65 -9.49
C LEU A 311 14.42 15.11 -10.61
N ASN A 312 13.59 14.21 -11.14
CA ASN A 312 12.61 14.54 -12.18
C ASN A 312 11.54 15.52 -11.67
N HIS A 313 11.03 15.32 -10.45
CA HIS A 313 10.06 16.26 -9.86
C HIS A 313 10.67 17.65 -9.65
N LEU A 314 11.93 17.71 -9.20
CA LEU A 314 12.68 18.96 -9.03
C LEU A 314 12.81 19.71 -10.36
N ILE A 315 13.32 19.04 -11.40
CA ILE A 315 13.50 19.62 -12.74
C ILE A 315 12.15 20.11 -13.29
N LEU A 316 11.10 19.29 -13.15
CA LEU A 316 9.78 19.62 -13.67
C LEU A 316 9.16 20.84 -12.98
N ILE A 317 9.22 20.92 -11.64
CA ILE A 317 8.73 22.09 -10.89
C ILE A 317 9.50 23.35 -11.27
N ALA A 318 10.83 23.30 -11.28
CA ALA A 318 11.66 24.45 -11.64
C ALA A 318 11.35 24.96 -13.06
N THR A 319 11.19 24.03 -14.01
CA THR A 319 10.87 24.36 -15.41
C THR A 319 9.48 24.97 -15.56
N LEU A 320 8.46 24.40 -14.91
CA LEU A 320 7.09 24.89 -14.99
C LEU A 320 6.87 26.22 -14.26
N PHE A 321 7.60 26.45 -13.15
CA PHE A 321 7.64 27.76 -12.50
C PHE A 321 8.28 28.81 -13.42
N ALA A 322 9.42 28.49 -14.04
CA ALA A 322 10.05 29.37 -15.02
C ALA A 322 9.11 29.68 -16.19
N ALA A 323 8.40 28.67 -16.71
CA ALA A 323 7.41 28.84 -17.77
C ALA A 323 6.28 29.78 -17.35
N SER A 324 5.78 29.64 -16.12
CA SER A 324 4.77 30.52 -15.54
C SER A 324 5.25 31.98 -15.45
N ILE A 325 6.52 32.21 -15.09
CA ILE A 325 7.15 33.54 -15.07
C ILE A 325 7.25 34.12 -16.48
N GLY A 326 7.76 33.35 -17.45
CA GLY A 326 7.91 33.79 -18.83
C GLY A 326 6.58 34.15 -19.49
N LEU A 327 5.57 33.28 -19.34
CA LEU A 327 4.21 33.50 -19.85
C LEU A 327 3.51 34.65 -19.12
N GLY A 328 3.62 34.72 -17.79
CA GLY A 328 3.08 35.83 -17.00
C GLY A 328 3.66 37.18 -17.43
N SER A 329 4.96 37.24 -17.70
CA SER A 329 5.62 38.43 -18.25
C SER A 329 5.10 38.78 -19.66
N PHE A 330 4.90 37.78 -20.51
CA PHE A 330 4.32 37.99 -21.84
C PHE A 330 2.92 38.60 -21.75
N VAL A 331 2.02 37.98 -20.96
CA VAL A 331 0.65 38.47 -20.74
C VAL A 331 0.67 39.88 -20.17
N SER A 332 1.50 40.14 -19.16
CA SER A 332 1.70 41.45 -18.55
C SER A 332 2.03 42.55 -19.57
N ILE A 333 3.00 42.29 -20.44
CA ILE A 333 3.43 43.23 -21.49
C ILE A 333 2.29 43.48 -22.50
N GLN A 334 1.55 42.43 -22.89
CA GLN A 334 0.45 42.56 -23.84
C GLN A 334 -0.71 43.38 -23.28
N VAL A 335 -1.05 43.19 -22.00
CA VAL A 335 -2.09 43.97 -21.31
C VAL A 335 -1.67 45.43 -21.17
N ALA A 336 -0.45 45.70 -20.70
CA ALA A 336 0.06 47.06 -20.51
C ALA A 336 0.02 47.88 -21.82
N ARG A 337 0.39 47.27 -22.96
CA ARG A 337 0.39 47.95 -24.27
C ARG A 337 -1.00 48.37 -24.77
N LYS A 338 -2.07 47.78 -24.25
CA LYS A 338 -3.43 48.07 -24.71
C LYS A 338 -4.02 49.30 -23.99
N MET A 339 -3.45 49.71 -22.87
CA MET A 339 -3.85 50.90 -22.11
C MET A 339 -3.29 52.17 -22.77
N LYS A 340 -4.14 52.95 -23.44
CA LYS A 340 -3.73 54.17 -24.18
C LYS A 340 -3.62 55.44 -23.32
N ASN A 341 -4.32 55.52 -22.20
CA ASN A 341 -4.59 56.80 -21.54
C ASN A 341 -3.75 57.07 -20.28
N SER A 342 -2.91 56.14 -19.81
CA SER A 342 -2.00 56.37 -18.69
C SER A 342 -0.88 55.33 -18.64
N HIS A 343 0.37 55.80 -18.64
CA HIS A 343 1.55 54.95 -18.50
C HIS A 343 1.59 54.23 -17.14
N ILE A 344 1.13 54.91 -16.08
CA ILE A 344 1.09 54.36 -14.73
C ILE A 344 0.02 53.26 -14.65
N ALA A 345 -1.20 53.53 -15.18
CA ALA A 345 -2.27 52.54 -15.18
C ALA A 345 -1.91 51.31 -16.03
N ALA A 346 -1.22 51.51 -17.16
CA ALA A 346 -0.70 50.44 -18.00
C ALA A 346 0.27 49.51 -17.26
N ALA A 347 1.24 50.11 -16.55
CA ALA A 347 2.24 49.36 -15.78
C ALA A 347 1.62 48.60 -14.62
N LEU A 348 0.69 49.23 -13.88
CA LEU A 348 0.00 48.60 -12.75
C LEU A 348 -0.88 47.44 -13.20
N LEU A 349 -1.75 47.65 -14.18
CA LEU A 349 -2.65 46.62 -14.68
C LEU A 349 -1.88 45.43 -15.27
N GLY A 350 -0.87 45.71 -16.10
CA GLY A 350 0.00 44.68 -16.66
C GLY A 350 0.71 43.88 -15.57
N SER A 351 1.26 44.54 -14.55
CA SER A 351 1.97 43.85 -13.45
C SER A 351 1.02 42.97 -12.65
N MET A 352 -0.17 43.48 -12.30
CA MET A 352 -1.20 42.70 -11.59
C MET A 352 -1.60 41.45 -12.39
N THR A 353 -1.86 41.59 -13.69
CA THR A 353 -2.21 40.44 -14.53
C THR A 353 -1.09 39.41 -14.60
N GLY A 354 0.16 39.86 -14.72
CA GLY A 354 1.33 38.98 -14.72
C GLY A 354 1.49 38.20 -13.41
N VAL A 355 1.30 38.87 -12.26
CA VAL A 355 1.36 38.24 -10.94
C VAL A 355 0.22 37.22 -10.75
N ILE A 356 -1.01 37.56 -11.13
CA ILE A 356 -2.15 36.64 -11.05
C ILE A 356 -1.89 35.39 -11.89
N PHE A 357 -1.40 35.57 -13.13
CA PHE A 357 -1.04 34.45 -14.00
C PHE A 357 0.07 33.59 -13.39
N LEU A 358 1.11 34.21 -12.84
CA LEU A 358 2.21 33.52 -12.18
C LEU A 358 1.72 32.68 -11.00
N LEU A 359 0.92 33.26 -10.10
CA LEU A 359 0.41 32.55 -8.92
C LEU A 359 -0.49 31.37 -9.32
N ALA A 360 -1.35 31.55 -10.32
CA ALA A 360 -2.18 30.48 -10.86
C ALA A 360 -1.32 29.37 -11.50
N GLY A 361 -0.31 29.73 -12.30
CA GLY A 361 0.61 28.77 -12.93
C GLY A 361 1.48 28.00 -11.91
N MET A 362 1.97 28.69 -10.87
CA MET A 362 2.70 28.06 -9.77
C MET A 362 1.80 27.10 -8.98
N TYR A 363 0.56 27.50 -8.66
CA TYR A 363 -0.39 26.62 -7.99
C TYR A 363 -0.65 25.35 -8.80
N LEU A 364 -0.91 25.47 -10.11
CA LEU A 364 -1.13 24.33 -10.99
C LEU A 364 0.09 23.42 -11.08
N THR A 365 1.28 24.00 -11.13
CA THR A 365 2.53 23.24 -11.12
C THR A 365 2.64 22.41 -9.84
N ILE A 366 2.40 23.01 -8.67
CA ILE A 366 2.44 22.28 -7.39
C ILE A 366 1.35 21.20 -7.37
N TYR A 367 0.12 21.54 -7.77
CA TYR A 367 -1.02 20.63 -7.74
C TYR A 367 -0.80 19.37 -8.60
N TYR A 368 -0.32 19.51 -9.84
CA TYR A 368 -0.16 18.40 -10.77
C TYR A 368 1.16 17.65 -10.66
N VAL A 369 2.22 18.32 -10.18
CA VAL A 369 3.55 17.68 -10.07
C VAL A 369 3.79 17.11 -8.68
N TYR A 370 3.31 17.78 -7.63
CA TYR A 370 3.64 17.37 -6.26
C TYR A 370 2.64 17.90 -5.22
N VAL A 371 1.46 17.27 -5.17
CA VAL A 371 0.36 17.67 -4.27
C VAL A 371 0.76 17.64 -2.77
N HIS A 372 1.81 16.90 -2.41
CA HIS A 372 2.35 16.84 -1.06
C HIS A 372 2.80 18.21 -0.52
N TYR A 373 3.29 19.13 -1.37
CA TYR A 373 3.63 20.48 -0.90
C TYR A 373 2.40 21.27 -0.44
N LEU A 374 1.23 21.07 -1.07
CA LEU A 374 0.00 21.71 -0.60
C LEU A 374 -0.36 21.23 0.82
N VAL A 375 -0.02 19.98 1.17
CA VAL A 375 -0.21 19.43 2.53
C VAL A 375 0.70 20.13 3.53
N ILE A 376 1.98 20.30 3.20
CA ILE A 376 2.97 20.92 4.08
C ILE A 376 2.60 22.39 4.39
N PHE A 377 2.25 23.15 3.36
CA PHE A 377 1.93 24.57 3.51
C PHE A 377 0.49 24.86 3.97
N LYS A 378 -0.30 23.81 4.27
CA LYS A 378 -1.73 23.92 4.63
C LYS A 378 -2.55 24.75 3.62
N LEU A 379 -2.17 24.65 2.34
CA LEU A 379 -2.83 25.28 1.19
C LEU A 379 -3.96 24.41 0.63
#